data_AF-A0A3E0ICH0-F1
#
_entry.id   AF-A0A3E0ICH0-F1
#
_cell.length_a   1.000
_cell.length_b   1.000
_cell.length_c   1.000
_cell.angle_alpha   90.00
_cell.angle_beta   90.00
_cell.angle_gamma   90.00
#
_symmetry.space_group_name_H-M   'P 1'
#
loop_
_entity.id
_entity.type
_entity.pdbx_description
1 polymer ?
#
loop_
_entity_poly.entity_id
_entity_poly.type
_entity_poly.pdbx_seq_one_letter_code
_entity_poly.pdbx_strand_id
1 'polypeptide(L)'
;MNFFNHKTDRLLLGVVIVLLFVNLFTKRYQKTNPQTPKITVVKDTVWQTKVDTFKVQTIRYKKVYVHKNDVTKIVKDTIFIKDTTNYVAAKIYRDTLKNTDIEIYNYDLVQGKLLDSQFSYKLKVPREITITKTIEHPKTYRSGLYLFSEIGGNPQTFDNLSFGLQYNRKGKWFASYRLNINQLNQPTHNVGVGYRLFN
;
A
#
# COMPACT_ATOMS: atom_id res chain seq x y z
N MET A 1 -29.62 -0.77 -57.88
CA MET A 1 -30.73 -0.84 -56.90
C MET A 1 -30.87 0.55 -56.29
N ASN A 2 -31.88 1.32 -56.71
CA ASN A 2 -32.04 2.74 -56.40
C ASN A 2 -32.65 2.93 -55.00
N PHE A 3 -31.82 3.12 -53.99
CA PHE A 3 -32.23 3.25 -52.57
C PHE A 3 -32.71 4.67 -52.15
N PHE A 4 -32.97 5.60 -53.08
CA PHE A 4 -33.22 7.02 -52.72
C PHE A 4 -34.33 7.73 -53.52
N ASN A 5 -35.52 7.10 -53.64
CA ASN A 5 -36.63 7.72 -54.39
C ASN A 5 -37.84 8.17 -53.55
N HIS A 6 -37.89 7.87 -52.24
CA HIS A 6 -38.98 8.33 -51.38
C HIS A 6 -38.59 9.53 -50.51
N LYS A 7 -39.50 10.51 -50.40
CA LYS A 7 -39.33 11.74 -49.59
C LYS A 7 -39.00 11.43 -48.13
N THR A 8 -39.51 10.31 -47.60
CA THR A 8 -39.26 9.83 -46.24
C THR A 8 -37.80 9.47 -46.00
N ASP A 9 -37.15 8.82 -46.96
CA ASP A 9 -35.75 8.37 -46.83
C ASP A 9 -34.78 9.55 -46.82
N ARG A 10 -35.10 10.61 -47.59
CA ARG A 10 -34.34 11.86 -47.59
C ARG A 10 -34.50 12.63 -46.28
N LEU A 11 -35.70 12.58 -45.68
CA LEU A 11 -35.98 13.18 -44.38
C LEU A 11 -35.22 12.45 -43.26
N LEU A 12 -35.23 11.12 -43.30
CA LEU A 12 -34.54 10.26 -42.34
C LEU A 12 -33.01 10.41 -42.43
N LEU A 13 -32.47 10.49 -43.66
CA LEU A 13 -31.06 10.78 -43.89
C LEU A 13 -30.67 12.18 -43.37
N GLY A 14 -31.55 13.18 -43.55
CA GLY A 14 -31.37 14.52 -42.99
C GLY A 14 -31.29 14.50 -41.45
N VAL A 15 -32.18 13.76 -40.78
CA VAL A 15 -32.17 13.62 -39.32
C VAL A 15 -30.89 12.93 -38.83
N VAL A 16 -30.43 11.88 -39.51
CA VAL A 16 -29.18 11.18 -39.17
C VAL A 16 -27.96 12.10 -39.32
N ILE A 17 -27.91 12.90 -40.39
CA ILE A 17 -26.83 13.88 -40.61
C ILE A 17 -26.85 14.95 -39.51
N VAL A 18 -28.03 15.50 -39.17
CA VAL A 18 -28.15 16.50 -38.08
C VAL A 18 -27.70 15.90 -36.73
N LEU A 19 -28.07 14.66 -36.42
CA LEU A 19 -27.61 13.97 -35.21
C LEU A 19 -26.09 13.76 -35.20
N LEU A 20 -25.49 13.40 -36.35
CA LEU A 20 -24.04 13.27 -36.49
C LEU A 20 -23.32 14.61 -36.31
N PHE A 21 -23.86 15.70 -36.88
CA PHE A 21 -23.33 17.05 -36.69
C PHE A 21 -23.43 17.48 -35.23
N VAL A 22 -24.59 17.31 -34.59
CA VAL A 22 -24.74 17.59 -33.15
C VAL A 22 -23.74 16.76 -32.33
N ASN A 23 -23.49 15.49 -32.65
CA ASN A 23 -22.50 14.64 -31.95
C ASN A 23 -21.05 15.09 -32.19
N LEU A 24 -20.72 15.55 -33.40
CA LEU A 24 -19.39 16.09 -33.75
C LEU A 24 -19.10 17.40 -33.02
N PHE A 25 -20.06 18.32 -32.98
CA PHE A 25 -19.92 19.64 -32.36
C PHE A 25 -20.18 19.63 -30.84
N THR A 26 -20.82 18.59 -30.30
CA THR A 26 -20.88 18.34 -28.85
C THR A 26 -19.66 17.61 -28.30
N LYS A 27 -18.50 17.68 -28.97
CA LYS A 27 -17.18 17.42 -28.34
C LYS A 27 -16.96 18.46 -27.23
N ARG A 28 -17.62 18.20 -26.10
CA ARG A 28 -17.49 18.89 -24.84
C ARG A 28 -16.01 18.85 -24.46
N TYR A 29 -15.49 20.03 -24.22
CA TYR A 29 -14.29 20.27 -23.44
C TYR A 29 -14.49 19.63 -22.07
N GLN A 30 -14.22 18.32 -21.96
CA GLN A 30 -14.14 17.65 -20.67
C GLN A 30 -12.83 18.11 -20.06
N LYS A 31 -12.89 19.14 -19.20
CA LYS A 31 -11.92 19.25 -18.11
C LYS A 31 -12.02 17.94 -17.34
N THR A 32 -11.21 16.96 -17.71
CA THR A 32 -10.87 15.86 -16.82
C THR A 32 -10.17 16.53 -15.67
N ASN A 33 -10.91 16.84 -14.60
CA ASN A 33 -10.28 17.07 -13.31
C ASN A 33 -9.42 15.82 -13.08
N PRO A 34 -8.08 15.94 -13.07
CA PRO A 34 -7.27 14.79 -12.77
C PRO A 34 -7.66 14.37 -11.36
N GLN A 35 -8.34 13.23 -11.24
CA GLN A 35 -8.56 12.60 -9.95
C GLN A 35 -7.17 12.35 -9.39
N THR A 36 -6.80 13.14 -8.39
CA THR A 36 -5.52 13.00 -7.74
C THR A 36 -5.47 11.61 -7.12
N PRO A 37 -4.38 10.86 -7.33
CA PRO A 37 -4.28 9.51 -6.78
C PRO A 37 -4.39 9.57 -5.26
N LYS A 38 -5.18 8.66 -4.68
CA LYS A 38 -5.25 8.51 -3.23
C LYS A 38 -3.97 7.83 -2.77
N ILE A 39 -3.10 8.58 -2.09
CA ILE A 39 -1.87 8.04 -1.52
C ILE A 39 -2.20 7.52 -0.12
N THR A 40 -2.10 6.21 0.07
CA THR A 40 -2.16 5.60 1.40
C THR A 40 -0.75 5.19 1.79
N VAL A 41 -0.23 5.74 2.88
CA VAL A 41 1.06 5.34 3.47
C VAL A 41 0.76 4.46 4.66
N VAL A 42 1.08 3.17 4.54
CA VAL A 42 1.00 2.22 5.66
C VAL A 42 2.40 2.09 6.25
N LYS A 43 2.52 2.29 7.56
CA LYS A 43 3.77 2.14 8.30
C LYS A 43 3.60 1.01 9.31
N ASP A 44 4.16 -0.15 8.98
CA ASP A 44 4.16 -1.29 9.89
C ASP A 44 5.48 -1.31 10.65
N THR A 45 5.39 -1.32 11.98
CA THR A 45 6.56 -1.54 12.86
C THR A 45 6.46 -2.96 13.40
N VAL A 46 7.26 -3.88 12.86
CA VAL A 46 7.32 -5.26 13.34
C VAL A 46 8.28 -5.33 14.52
N TRP A 47 7.75 -5.53 15.72
CA TRP A 47 8.56 -5.78 16.91
C TRP A 47 8.99 -7.25 16.92
N GLN A 48 10.27 -7.52 16.63
CA GLN A 48 10.84 -8.85 16.79
C GLN A 48 11.51 -8.95 18.16
N THR A 49 10.97 -9.81 19.03
CA THR A 49 11.61 -10.14 20.31
C THR A 49 12.76 -11.11 20.05
N LYS A 50 14.00 -10.66 20.19
CA LYS A 50 15.18 -11.52 20.18
C LYS A 50 15.62 -11.77 21.62
N VAL A 51 15.90 -13.03 21.94
CA VAL A 51 16.51 -13.41 23.22
C VAL A 51 18.01 -13.58 23.00
N ASP A 52 18.81 -12.89 23.79
CA ASP A 52 20.27 -12.99 23.78
C ASP A 52 20.78 -13.27 25.20
N THR A 53 21.91 -13.98 25.32
CA THR A 53 22.50 -14.34 26.63
C THR A 53 23.76 -13.52 26.87
N PHE A 54 23.73 -12.68 27.90
CA PHE A 54 24.90 -11.93 28.33
C PHE A 54 25.70 -12.72 29.39
N LYS A 55 26.97 -13.01 29.10
CA LYS A 55 27.90 -13.63 30.05
C LYS A 55 28.95 -12.61 30.49
N VAL A 56 28.92 -12.22 31.76
CA VAL A 56 29.88 -11.29 32.35
C VAL A 56 31.26 -11.92 32.45
N GLN A 57 32.28 -11.26 31.90
CA GLN A 57 33.68 -11.68 32.03
C GLN A 57 34.22 -11.37 33.44
N THR A 58 34.50 -12.42 34.20
CA THR A 58 35.04 -12.33 35.57
C THR A 58 36.58 -12.44 35.65
N ILE A 59 37.26 -12.59 34.51
CA ILE A 59 38.71 -12.77 34.46
C ILE A 59 39.43 -11.41 34.50
N ARG A 60 38.86 -10.39 33.84
CA ARG A 60 39.43 -9.03 33.78
C ARG A 60 38.79 -8.16 34.85
N TYR A 61 39.59 -7.70 35.81
CA TYR A 61 39.13 -6.80 36.86
C TYR A 61 40.15 -5.71 37.15
N LYS A 62 39.66 -4.57 37.64
CA LYS A 62 40.49 -3.51 38.19
C LYS A 62 40.48 -3.60 39.71
N LYS A 63 41.66 -3.63 40.33
CA LYS A 63 41.78 -3.53 41.79
C LYS A 63 41.55 -2.07 42.21
N VAL A 64 40.71 -1.87 43.23
CA VAL A 64 40.43 -0.58 43.85
C VAL A 64 40.38 -0.73 45.36
N TYR A 65 40.37 0.39 46.08
CA TYR A 65 40.26 0.43 47.53
C TYR A 65 38.97 1.14 47.91
N VAL A 66 38.16 0.50 48.76
CA VAL A 66 36.83 0.96 49.15
C VAL A 66 36.82 1.19 50.65
N HIS A 67 36.16 2.27 51.09
CA HIS A 67 36.05 2.57 52.51
C HIS A 67 35.13 1.54 53.21
N LYS A 68 35.53 1.05 54.39
CA LYS A 68 34.79 -0.01 55.13
C LYS A 68 33.33 0.35 55.43
N ASN A 69 33.08 1.61 55.73
CA ASN A 69 31.74 2.11 56.12
C ASN A 69 30.98 2.77 54.98
N ASP A 70 31.59 2.96 53.81
CA ASP A 70 30.99 3.70 52.70
C ASP A 70 31.50 3.17 51.35
N VAL A 71 30.65 2.38 50.69
CA VAL A 71 30.96 1.72 49.41
C VAL A 71 31.07 2.69 48.24
N THR A 72 30.60 3.94 48.38
CA THR A 72 30.70 4.96 47.32
C THR A 72 32.07 5.62 47.26
N LYS A 73 32.84 5.56 48.36
CA LYS A 73 34.19 6.11 48.45
C LYS A 73 35.22 5.12 47.92
N ILE A 74 35.45 5.20 46.62
CA ILE A 74 36.38 4.32 45.89
C ILE A 74 37.64 5.10 45.49
N VAL A 75 38.80 4.61 45.94
CA VAL A 75 40.12 5.12 45.57
C VAL A 75 40.80 4.13 44.62
N LYS A 76 41.29 4.63 43.47
CA LYS A 76 41.90 3.79 42.43
C LYS A 76 43.37 3.49 42.71
N ASP A 77 44.09 4.43 43.33
CA ASP A 77 45.53 4.34 43.56
C ASP A 77 45.85 4.54 45.05
N THR A 78 46.75 3.72 45.59
CA THR A 78 47.15 3.74 47.00
C THR A 78 47.85 5.03 47.42
N ILE A 79 48.42 5.78 46.48
CA ILE A 79 49.19 7.02 46.70
C ILE A 79 48.31 8.11 47.37
N PHE A 80 46.99 8.05 47.19
CA PHE A 80 46.04 9.02 47.74
C PHE A 80 45.46 8.61 49.11
N ILE A 81 45.84 7.44 49.64
CA ILE A 81 45.29 6.92 50.90
C ILE A 81 46.25 7.34 52.03
N LYS A 82 45.91 8.45 52.71
CA LYS A 82 46.65 8.90 53.91
C LYS A 82 46.51 7.93 55.09
N ASP A 83 45.42 7.17 55.14
CA ASP A 83 45.12 6.21 56.21
C ASP A 83 44.59 4.90 55.61
N THR A 84 45.46 3.89 55.56
CA THR A 84 45.20 2.57 54.97
C THR A 84 44.31 1.69 55.84
N THR A 85 44.06 2.04 57.11
CA THR A 85 43.31 1.18 58.04
C THR A 85 41.82 1.12 57.73
N ASN A 86 41.28 2.18 57.12
CA ASN A 86 39.85 2.34 56.82
C ASN A 86 39.44 1.86 55.43
N TYR A 87 40.39 1.45 54.60
CA TYR A 87 40.15 1.01 53.22
C TYR A 87 40.46 -0.47 53.04
N VAL A 88 39.64 -1.15 52.24
CA VAL A 88 39.84 -2.55 51.88
C VAL A 88 39.95 -2.70 50.36
N ALA A 89 40.82 -3.60 49.93
CA ALA A 89 40.97 -3.92 48.53
C ALA A 89 39.72 -4.66 48.00
N ALA A 90 39.12 -4.11 46.95
CA ALA A 90 38.01 -4.68 46.21
C ALA A 90 38.35 -4.80 44.73
N LYS A 91 37.53 -5.56 44.00
CA LYS A 91 37.64 -5.78 42.55
C LYS A 91 36.45 -5.13 41.87
N ILE A 92 36.73 -4.33 40.85
CA ILE A 92 35.72 -3.83 39.92
C ILE A 92 35.74 -4.68 38.67
N TYR A 93 34.57 -5.23 38.33
CA TYR A 93 34.28 -5.86 37.06
C TYR A 93 33.47 -4.89 36.20
N ARG A 94 33.90 -4.70 34.96
CA ARG A 94 33.21 -3.85 33.99
C ARG A 94 33.16 -4.60 32.68
N ASP A 95 31.94 -4.79 32.19
CA ASP A 95 31.72 -5.50 30.94
C ASP A 95 30.70 -4.76 30.08
N THR A 96 30.82 -4.95 28.78
CA THR A 96 29.96 -4.30 27.79
C THR A 96 29.62 -5.30 26.69
N LEU A 97 28.34 -5.66 26.60
CA LEU A 97 27.82 -6.38 25.44
C LEU A 97 27.40 -5.37 24.40
N LYS A 98 27.91 -5.53 23.19
CA LYS A 98 27.54 -4.68 22.05
C LYS A 98 27.00 -5.55 20.93
N ASN A 99 25.70 -5.45 20.69
CA ASN A 99 25.04 -6.05 19.54
C ASN A 99 24.53 -4.95 18.58
N THR A 100 23.94 -5.34 17.45
CA THR A 100 23.35 -4.43 16.46
C THR A 100 22.18 -3.63 17.03
N ASP A 101 21.46 -4.23 17.98
CA ASP A 101 20.17 -3.74 18.47
C ASP A 101 20.29 -3.08 19.85
N ILE A 102 21.22 -3.53 20.70
CA ILE A 102 21.38 -3.07 22.08
C ILE A 102 22.86 -3.03 22.49
N GLU A 103 23.20 -2.06 23.34
CA GLU A 103 24.40 -2.06 24.16
C GLU A 103 24.01 -2.23 25.63
N ILE A 104 24.63 -3.19 26.32
CA ILE A 104 24.42 -3.46 27.74
C ILE A 104 25.73 -3.18 28.46
N TYR A 105 25.69 -2.42 29.55
CA TYR A 105 26.83 -2.15 30.40
C TYR A 105 26.57 -2.72 31.80
N ASN A 106 27.54 -3.48 32.29
CA ASN A 106 27.50 -4.05 33.63
C ASN A 106 28.69 -3.55 34.45
N TYR A 107 28.43 -3.25 35.71
CA TYR A 107 29.41 -2.84 36.69
C TYR A 107 29.16 -3.58 37.99
N ASP A 108 30.16 -4.31 38.48
CA ASP A 108 30.10 -4.99 39.78
C ASP A 108 31.33 -4.64 40.62
N LEU A 109 31.09 -4.32 41.89
CA LEU A 109 32.12 -4.11 42.90
C LEU A 109 32.10 -5.26 43.91
N VAL A 110 33.21 -5.97 44.05
CA VAL A 110 33.27 -7.22 44.83
C VAL A 110 34.45 -7.23 45.80
N GLN A 111 34.16 -7.59 47.05
CA GLN A 111 35.16 -7.83 48.11
C GLN A 111 34.81 -9.16 48.81
N GLY A 112 34.98 -10.28 48.10
CA GLY A 112 34.52 -11.61 48.52
C GLY A 112 32.98 -11.78 48.47
N LYS A 113 32.24 -10.70 48.75
CA LYS A 113 30.80 -10.53 48.50
C LYS A 113 30.57 -9.36 47.54
N LEU A 114 29.41 -9.36 46.88
CA LEU A 114 28.96 -8.23 46.06
C LEU A 114 28.67 -7.02 46.98
N LEU A 115 29.33 -5.90 46.71
CA LEU A 115 29.19 -4.66 47.46
C LEU A 115 28.27 -3.65 46.76
N ASP A 116 28.43 -3.52 45.43
CA ASP A 116 27.60 -2.69 44.58
C ASP A 116 27.48 -3.33 43.20
N SER A 117 26.34 -3.11 42.53
CA SER A 117 26.07 -3.59 41.18
C SER A 117 25.21 -2.59 40.43
N GLN A 118 25.59 -2.30 39.19
CA GLN A 118 24.87 -1.39 38.32
C GLN A 118 24.73 -2.00 36.94
N PHE A 119 23.48 -2.03 36.47
CA PHE A 119 23.11 -2.53 35.16
C PHE A 119 22.46 -1.41 34.36
N SER A 120 22.95 -1.15 33.15
CA SER A 120 22.37 -0.13 32.27
C SER A 120 22.38 -0.59 30.82
N TYR A 121 21.48 -0.05 30.01
CA TYR A 121 21.36 -0.42 28.60
C TYR A 121 21.09 0.80 27.71
N LYS A 122 21.46 0.68 26.44
CA LYS A 122 21.22 1.67 25.39
C LYS A 122 20.66 0.97 24.15
N LEU A 123 19.41 1.27 23.81
CA LEU A 123 18.76 0.77 22.59
C LEU A 123 19.27 1.50 21.36
N LYS A 124 19.57 0.75 20.29
CA LYS A 124 19.87 1.29 18.96
C LYS A 124 18.59 1.25 18.14
N VAL A 125 18.22 2.38 17.54
CA VAL A 125 16.97 2.53 16.78
C VAL A 125 16.95 1.56 15.59
N PRO A 126 15.80 0.93 15.24
CA PRO A 126 15.71 0.02 14.10
C PRO A 126 16.11 0.73 12.80
N ARG A 127 16.94 0.05 11.99
CA ARG A 127 17.52 0.59 10.75
C ARG A 127 16.61 0.48 9.53
N GLU A 128 15.59 -0.38 9.55
CA GLU A 128 14.76 -0.67 8.39
C GLU A 128 13.32 -0.19 8.60
N ILE A 129 12.93 0.81 7.81
CA ILE A 129 11.54 1.29 7.70
C ILE A 129 11.08 0.98 6.28
N THR A 130 10.26 -0.04 6.12
CA THR A 130 9.66 -0.38 4.82
C THR A 130 8.44 0.49 4.59
N ILE A 131 8.50 1.38 3.60
CA ILE A 131 7.39 2.26 3.21
C ILE A 131 6.82 1.77 1.89
N THR A 132 5.66 1.11 1.93
CA THR A 132 4.93 0.72 0.73
C THR A 132 3.99 1.83 0.30
N LYS A 133 4.17 2.35 -0.93
CA LYS A 133 3.27 3.33 -1.54
C LYS A 133 2.45 2.66 -2.62
N THR A 134 1.14 2.53 -2.41
CA THR A 134 0.21 2.07 -3.44
C THR A 134 -0.45 3.26 -4.12
N ILE A 135 -0.31 3.36 -5.44
CA ILE A 135 -0.96 4.38 -6.26
C ILE A 135 -2.15 3.73 -6.96
N GLU A 136 -3.36 4.00 -6.46
CA GLU A 136 -4.57 3.54 -7.12
C GLU A 136 -5.01 4.55 -8.18
N HIS A 137 -4.99 4.13 -9.45
CA HIS A 137 -5.55 4.90 -10.55
C HIS A 137 -7.05 4.60 -10.71
N PRO A 138 -7.88 5.61 -10.98
CA PRO A 138 -9.30 5.37 -11.23
C PRO A 138 -9.49 4.48 -12.47
N LYS A 139 -10.43 3.54 -12.40
CA LYS A 139 -10.78 2.65 -13.51
C LYS A 139 -11.21 3.50 -14.72
N THR A 140 -10.30 3.67 -15.68
CA THR A 140 -10.60 4.36 -16.92
C THR A 140 -11.40 3.41 -17.81
N TYR A 141 -12.70 3.69 -17.99
CA TYR A 141 -13.51 3.00 -18.99
C TYR A 141 -12.90 3.26 -20.37
N ARG A 142 -12.31 2.22 -20.97
CA ARG A 142 -11.74 2.29 -22.33
C ARG A 142 -12.88 2.20 -23.35
N SER A 143 -12.76 2.94 -24.45
CA SER A 143 -13.67 2.74 -25.58
C SER A 143 -13.45 1.35 -26.17
N GLY A 144 -14.52 0.64 -26.48
CA GLY A 144 -14.44 -0.74 -26.97
C GLY A 144 -15.59 -1.05 -27.92
N LEU A 145 -15.28 -1.86 -28.93
CA LEU A 145 -16.28 -2.50 -29.79
C LEU A 145 -16.53 -3.90 -29.24
N TYR A 146 -17.78 -4.20 -28.93
CA TYR A 146 -18.23 -5.46 -28.35
C TYR A 146 -19.12 -6.17 -29.35
N LEU A 147 -18.89 -7.46 -29.55
CA LEU A 147 -19.82 -8.35 -30.22
C LEU A 147 -20.68 -9.02 -29.16
N PHE A 148 -22.00 -9.03 -29.34
CA PHE A 148 -22.93 -9.70 -28.45
C PHE A 148 -23.94 -10.51 -29.25
N SER A 149 -24.52 -11.51 -28.59
CA SER A 149 -25.67 -12.26 -29.11
C SER A 149 -26.76 -12.24 -28.04
N GLU A 150 -28.01 -12.10 -28.46
CA GLU A 150 -29.16 -12.14 -27.56
C GLU A 150 -30.05 -13.29 -27.98
N ILE A 151 -30.46 -14.07 -26.98
CA ILE A 151 -31.41 -15.16 -27.13
C ILE A 151 -32.54 -14.88 -26.14
N GLY A 152 -33.76 -14.72 -26.64
CA GLY A 152 -34.93 -14.43 -25.82
C GLY A 152 -36.23 -14.77 -26.52
N GLY A 153 -37.29 -14.98 -25.75
CA GLY A 153 -38.61 -15.32 -26.27
C GLY A 153 -39.69 -14.99 -25.25
N ASN A 154 -40.93 -14.96 -25.71
CA ASN A 154 -42.11 -14.91 -24.85
C ASN A 154 -42.51 -16.35 -24.51
N PRO A 155 -43.10 -16.67 -23.34
CA PRO A 155 -43.69 -17.99 -23.05
C PRO A 155 -44.53 -18.62 -24.16
N GLN A 156 -45.12 -17.82 -25.07
CA GLN A 156 -45.90 -18.31 -26.20
C GLN A 156 -45.07 -18.62 -27.45
N THR A 157 -43.89 -17.99 -27.63
CA THR A 157 -43.06 -18.11 -28.83
C THR A 157 -41.59 -17.77 -28.57
N PHE A 158 -40.68 -18.60 -29.09
CA PHE A 158 -39.25 -18.33 -29.07
C PHE A 158 -38.88 -17.43 -30.26
N ASP A 159 -38.82 -16.11 -30.03
CA ASP A 159 -38.91 -15.13 -31.12
C ASP A 159 -37.71 -14.20 -31.32
N ASN A 160 -36.60 -14.37 -30.58
CA ASN A 160 -35.48 -13.44 -30.69
C ASN A 160 -34.13 -14.16 -30.56
N LEU A 161 -33.61 -14.60 -31.70
CA LEU A 161 -32.19 -14.90 -31.89
C LEU A 161 -31.55 -13.73 -32.64
N SER A 162 -30.63 -13.03 -32.00
CA SER A 162 -29.99 -11.86 -32.62
C SER A 162 -28.50 -11.78 -32.34
N PHE A 163 -27.79 -11.14 -33.26
CA PHE A 163 -26.37 -10.80 -33.13
C PHE A 163 -26.22 -9.30 -33.27
N GLY A 164 -25.29 -8.71 -32.52
CA GLY A 164 -25.10 -7.27 -32.57
C GLY A 164 -23.69 -6.83 -32.25
N LEU A 165 -23.36 -5.64 -32.74
CA LEU A 165 -22.15 -4.91 -32.43
C LEU A 165 -22.52 -3.72 -31.55
N GLN A 166 -21.76 -3.49 -30.49
CA GLN A 166 -21.93 -2.36 -29.58
C GLN A 166 -20.61 -1.61 -29.44
N TYR A 167 -20.58 -0.36 -29.84
CA TYR A 167 -19.47 0.55 -29.61
C TYR A 167 -19.73 1.38 -28.36
N ASN A 168 -18.93 1.17 -27.31
CA ASN A 168 -18.94 1.99 -26.11
C ASN A 168 -17.86 3.06 -26.23
N ARG A 169 -18.24 4.34 -26.17
CA ARG A 169 -17.27 5.44 -26.13
C ARG A 169 -16.93 5.76 -24.68
N LYS A 170 -15.70 6.24 -24.45
CA LYS A 170 -15.19 6.76 -23.15
C LYS A 170 -16.10 7.85 -22.51
N GLY A 171 -17.10 8.36 -23.22
CA GLY A 171 -18.01 9.44 -22.81
C GLY A 171 -19.41 9.00 -22.37
N LYS A 172 -19.55 7.82 -21.74
CA LYS A 172 -20.81 7.26 -21.20
C LYS A 172 -21.89 6.91 -22.22
N TRP A 173 -21.72 7.17 -23.50
CA TRP A 173 -22.69 6.76 -24.52
C TRP A 173 -22.21 5.54 -25.30
N PHE A 174 -23.17 4.78 -25.80
CA PHE A 174 -22.94 3.66 -26.69
C PHE A 174 -23.85 3.73 -27.90
N ALA A 175 -23.38 3.19 -29.00
CA ALA A 175 -24.20 2.89 -30.16
C ALA A 175 -24.13 1.38 -30.40
N SER A 176 -25.27 0.77 -30.71
CA SER A 176 -25.36 -0.63 -31.06
C SER A 176 -26.09 -0.82 -32.38
N TYR A 177 -25.72 -1.88 -33.07
CA TYR A 177 -26.40 -2.39 -34.23
C TYR A 177 -26.71 -3.86 -33.97
N ARG A 178 -27.98 -4.24 -34.05
CA ARG A 178 -28.46 -5.59 -33.80
C ARG A 178 -29.21 -6.10 -35.03
N LEU A 179 -28.98 -7.35 -35.36
CA LEU A 179 -29.61 -8.05 -36.46
C LEU A 179 -30.35 -9.26 -35.88
N ASN A 180 -31.68 -9.27 -36.02
CA ASN A 180 -32.53 -10.37 -35.58
C ASN A 180 -32.72 -11.37 -36.74
N ILE A 181 -32.40 -12.64 -36.48
CA ILE A 181 -32.38 -13.74 -37.44
C ILE A 181 -33.60 -14.68 -37.24
N ASN A 182 -34.57 -14.31 -36.39
CA ASN A 182 -35.73 -15.15 -36.12
C ASN A 182 -36.50 -15.55 -37.40
N GLN A 183 -36.59 -14.63 -38.37
CA GLN A 183 -37.13 -14.91 -39.71
C GLN A 183 -36.01 -14.73 -40.74
N LEU A 184 -35.33 -15.83 -41.10
CA LEU A 184 -34.22 -15.84 -42.07
C LEU A 184 -34.56 -15.15 -43.40
N ASN A 185 -35.83 -15.18 -43.81
CA ASN A 185 -36.30 -14.57 -45.05
C ASN A 185 -36.47 -13.04 -44.94
N GLN A 186 -36.58 -12.49 -43.74
CA GLN A 186 -36.77 -11.04 -43.47
C GLN A 186 -36.05 -10.65 -42.16
N PRO A 187 -34.70 -10.58 -42.16
CA PRO A 187 -33.96 -10.18 -40.97
C PRO A 187 -34.33 -8.75 -40.57
N THR A 188 -34.51 -8.51 -39.27
CA THR A 188 -34.80 -7.17 -38.76
C THR A 188 -33.52 -6.49 -38.30
N HIS A 189 -33.35 -5.23 -38.69
CA HIS A 189 -32.18 -4.41 -38.35
C HIS A 189 -32.57 -3.36 -37.30
N ASN A 190 -31.82 -3.32 -36.19
CA ASN A 190 -32.10 -2.42 -35.08
C ASN A 190 -30.84 -1.60 -34.80
N VAL A 191 -30.98 -0.27 -34.81
CA VAL A 191 -29.93 0.65 -34.37
C VAL A 191 -30.32 1.19 -33.01
N GLY A 192 -29.46 0.98 -32.01
CA GLY A 192 -29.63 1.46 -30.65
C GLY A 192 -28.63 2.57 -30.33
N VAL A 193 -29.06 3.58 -29.59
CA VAL A 193 -28.18 4.57 -28.97
C VAL A 193 -28.58 4.67 -27.51
N GLY A 194 -27.62 4.59 -26.60
CA GLY A 194 -27.88 4.66 -25.18
C GLY A 194 -26.87 5.50 -24.43
N TYR A 195 -27.26 6.01 -23.27
CA TYR A 195 -26.42 6.78 -22.38
C TYR A 195 -26.41 6.15 -20.99
N ARG A 196 -25.22 5.89 -20.46
CA ARG A 196 -24.99 5.32 -19.14
C ARG A 196 -25.18 6.40 -18.08
N LEU A 197 -26.21 6.26 -17.27
CA LEU A 197 -26.54 7.21 -16.19
C LEU A 197 -25.60 7.10 -14.98
N PHE A 198 -25.24 5.87 -14.59
CA PHE A 198 -24.42 5.58 -13.40
C PHE A 198 -23.09 4.93 -13.75
N ASN A 199 -22.02 5.32 -13.04
CA ASN A 199 -20.68 4.74 -13.20
C ASN A 199 -20.48 3.48 -12.38
#